data_AF-A0A286HZI7-F1
#
_entry.id   AF-A0A286HZI7-F1
#
_cell.length_a   1.000
_cell.length_b   1.000
_cell.length_c   1.000
_cell.angle_alpha   90.00
_cell.angle_beta   90.00
_cell.angle_gamma   90.00
#
_symmetry.space_group_name_H-M   'P 1'
#
loop_
_entity.id
_entity.type
_entity.pdbx_description
1 polymer ?
#
loop_
_entity_poly.entity_id
_entity_poly.type
_entity_poly.pdbx_seq_one_letter_code
_entity_poly.pdbx_strand_id
1 'polypeptide(L)'
;MENERTQAWVKTAAALVAAFGLVFALAAWPPLAGPVVFAVDLFIWPLDGQQMLAAPETRVFIAISGGLMVGWGVTLWKLAAHLMPVDPAAVRSITMTGLYCWFAVDSLASVMAGVPVNAAANVSFLVLFLVAFGQWRAAHA
;
A
#
# COMPACT_ATOMS: atom_id res chain seq x y z
N MET A 1 4.90 15.60 -21.72
CA MET A 1 4.90 14.16 -22.04
C MET A 1 5.54 13.29 -20.95
N GLU A 2 6.83 13.43 -20.62
CA GLU A 2 7.51 12.56 -19.62
C GLU A 2 6.99 12.73 -18.17
N ASN A 3 6.84 13.98 -17.73
CA ASN A 3 6.27 14.29 -16.39
C ASN A 3 4.80 13.85 -16.29
N GLU A 4 4.04 13.92 -17.39
CA GLU A 4 2.65 13.45 -17.44
C GLU A 4 2.59 11.92 -17.33
N ARG A 5 3.53 11.20 -17.94
CA ARG A 5 3.65 9.74 -17.82
C ARG A 5 3.99 9.32 -16.39
N THR A 6 4.99 9.96 -15.78
CA THR A 6 5.35 9.72 -14.37
C THR A 6 4.17 10.03 -13.45
N GLN A 7 3.50 11.17 -13.67
CA GLN A 7 2.30 11.56 -12.93
C GLN A 7 1.18 10.52 -13.05
N ALA A 8 0.94 9.99 -14.26
CA ALA A 8 -0.03 8.93 -14.46
C ALA A 8 0.33 7.66 -13.67
N TRP A 9 1.60 7.25 -13.68
CA TRP A 9 2.07 6.09 -12.90
C TRP A 9 1.92 6.29 -11.40
N VAL A 10 2.28 7.45 -10.86
CA VAL A 10 2.11 7.75 -9.43
C VAL A 10 0.63 7.76 -9.06
N LYS A 11 -0.25 8.30 -9.92
CA LYS A 11 -1.71 8.25 -9.72
C LYS A 11 -2.22 6.81 -9.74
N THR A 12 -1.77 5.98 -10.67
CA THR A 12 -2.13 4.54 -10.70
C THR A 12 -1.67 3.82 -9.44
N ALA A 13 -0.41 4.04 -9.00
CA ALA A 13 0.10 3.45 -7.77
C ALA A 13 -0.73 3.89 -6.54
N ALA A 14 -1.06 5.18 -6.45
CA ALA A 14 -1.90 5.73 -5.40
C ALA A 14 -3.33 5.13 -5.39
N ALA A 15 -3.92 4.93 -6.57
CA ALA A 15 -5.23 4.28 -6.69
C ALA A 15 -5.19 2.81 -6.28
N LEU A 16 -4.11 2.08 -6.59
CA LEU A 16 -3.93 0.70 -6.15
C LEU A 16 -3.81 0.60 -4.63
N VAL A 17 -3.06 1.51 -3.99
CA VAL A 17 -2.99 1.62 -2.51
C VAL A 17 -4.38 1.86 -1.91
N ALA A 18 -5.14 2.81 -2.47
CA ALA A 18 -6.48 3.09 -1.98
C ALA A 18 -7.44 1.91 -2.18
N ALA A 19 -7.39 1.24 -3.34
CA ALA A 19 -8.21 0.08 -3.62
C ALA A 19 -7.89 -1.09 -2.69
N PHE A 20 -6.60 -1.36 -2.44
CA PHE A 20 -6.17 -2.37 -1.47
C PHE A 20 -6.68 -2.04 -0.06
N GLY A 21 -6.54 -0.78 0.36
CA GLY A 21 -7.10 -0.30 1.62
C GLY A 21 -8.62 -0.49 1.71
N LEU A 22 -9.35 -0.22 0.62
CA LEU A 22 -10.79 -0.40 0.59
C LEU A 22 -11.19 -1.86 0.74
N VAL A 23 -10.49 -2.78 0.08
CA VAL A 23 -10.71 -4.23 0.23
C VAL A 23 -10.47 -4.66 1.68
N PHE A 24 -9.41 -4.16 2.32
CA PHE A 24 -9.13 -4.42 3.74
C PHE A 24 -10.21 -3.84 4.67
N ALA A 25 -10.66 -2.62 4.41
CA ALA A 25 -11.70 -1.99 5.21
C ALA A 25 -13.03 -2.75 5.13
N LEU A 26 -13.42 -3.19 3.92
CA LEU A 26 -14.66 -3.93 3.69
C LEU A 26 -14.65 -5.32 4.35
N ALA A 27 -13.48 -5.92 4.57
CA ALA A 27 -13.38 -7.20 5.26
C ALA A 27 -13.79 -7.17 6.74
N ALA A 28 -13.96 -5.98 7.33
CA ALA A 28 -14.59 -5.84 8.63
C ALA A 28 -16.07 -6.29 8.62
N TRP A 29 -16.71 -6.36 7.45
CA TRP A 29 -18.02 -6.96 7.27
C TRP A 29 -17.87 -8.42 6.81
N PRO A 30 -18.27 -9.43 7.61
CA PRO A 30 -17.99 -10.84 7.32
C PRO A 30 -18.35 -11.33 5.90
N PRO A 31 -19.47 -10.92 5.28
CA PRO A 31 -19.79 -11.31 3.90
C PRO A 31 -18.77 -10.88 2.84
N LEU A 32 -17.95 -9.85 3.12
CA LEU A 32 -16.93 -9.33 2.21
C LEU A 32 -15.50 -9.70 2.64
N ALA A 33 -15.35 -10.50 3.70
CA ALA A 33 -14.04 -10.81 4.28
C ALA A 33 -13.20 -11.80 3.45
N GLY A 34 -13.82 -12.55 2.54
CA GLY A 34 -13.18 -13.66 1.80
C GLY A 34 -11.81 -13.32 1.17
N PRO A 35 -11.67 -12.25 0.38
CA PRO A 35 -10.39 -11.88 -0.22
C PRO A 35 -9.28 -11.60 0.80
N VAL A 36 -9.63 -10.99 1.93
CA VAL A 36 -8.66 -10.63 2.97
C VAL A 36 -8.34 -11.82 3.86
N VAL A 37 -9.31 -12.68 4.14
CA VAL A 37 -9.08 -13.99 4.77
C VAL A 37 -8.06 -14.79 3.98
N PHE A 38 -8.23 -14.88 2.65
CA PHE A 38 -7.28 -15.54 1.77
C PHE A 38 -5.89 -14.87 1.80
N ALA A 39 -5.83 -13.54 1.77
CA ALA A 39 -4.56 -12.82 1.84
C ALA A 39 -3.84 -13.05 3.17
N VAL A 40 -4.56 -13.04 4.29
CA VAL A 40 -3.99 -13.29 5.62
C VAL A 40 -3.49 -14.73 5.75
N ASP A 41 -4.22 -15.71 5.19
CA ASP A 41 -3.81 -17.11 5.12
C ASP A 41 -2.51 -17.28 4.32
N LEU A 42 -2.39 -16.57 3.19
CA LEU A 42 -1.16 -16.52 2.40
C LEU A 42 0.02 -15.87 3.18
N PHE A 43 -0.24 -14.81 3.94
CA PHE A 43 0.80 -14.07 4.68
C PHE A 43 1.28 -14.78 5.95
N ILE A 44 0.39 -15.45 6.67
CA ILE A 44 0.78 -16.24 7.85
C ILE A 44 1.57 -17.47 7.39
N TRP A 45 1.14 -18.10 6.30
CA TRP A 45 1.75 -19.27 5.68
C TRP A 45 1.87 -20.51 6.60
N PRO A 46 1.53 -21.72 6.13
CA PRO A 46 1.05 -22.07 4.79
C PRO A 46 -0.40 -21.65 4.53
N LEU A 47 -0.78 -21.59 3.26
CA LEU A 47 -2.16 -21.37 2.82
C LEU A 47 -3.00 -22.63 3.10
N ASP A 48 -3.58 -22.73 4.30
CA ASP A 48 -4.24 -23.93 4.83
C ASP A 48 -5.74 -23.72 5.15
N GLY A 49 -6.26 -22.52 4.91
CA GLY A 49 -7.66 -22.15 5.10
C GLY A 49 -8.08 -21.99 6.55
N GLN A 50 -7.16 -21.92 7.52
CA GLN A 50 -7.52 -21.81 8.93
C GLN A 50 -7.82 -20.38 9.41
N GLN A 51 -7.54 -19.35 8.60
CA GLN A 51 -7.76 -17.95 8.98
C GLN A 51 -9.23 -17.53 8.81
N MET A 52 -9.79 -16.79 9.78
CA MET A 52 -11.24 -16.50 9.79
C MET A 52 -11.65 -15.07 10.17
N LEU A 53 -10.73 -14.16 10.54
CA LEU A 53 -11.04 -12.78 11.01
C LEU A 53 -12.24 -12.71 12.00
N ALA A 54 -12.36 -13.73 12.87
CA ALA A 54 -13.58 -13.97 13.65
C ALA A 54 -13.72 -13.05 14.87
N ALA A 55 -12.61 -12.52 15.37
CA ALA A 55 -12.60 -11.70 16.56
C ALA A 55 -12.97 -10.22 16.24
N PRO A 56 -13.84 -9.56 17.03
CA PRO A 56 -14.19 -8.15 16.84
C PRO A 56 -12.97 -7.21 16.79
N GLU A 57 -11.96 -7.46 17.63
CA GLU A 57 -10.71 -6.71 17.69
C GLU A 57 -9.92 -6.81 16.38
N THR A 58 -9.87 -8.00 15.76
CA THR A 58 -9.23 -8.17 14.45
C THR A 58 -9.96 -7.37 13.38
N ARG A 59 -11.30 -7.39 13.40
CA ARG A 59 -12.13 -6.65 12.43
C ARG A 59 -12.02 -5.13 12.59
N VAL A 60 -11.91 -4.62 13.82
CA VAL A 60 -11.75 -3.16 13.99
C VAL A 60 -10.36 -2.71 13.52
N PHE A 61 -9.30 -3.48 13.81
CA PHE A 61 -7.97 -3.13 13.33
C PHE A 61 -7.85 -3.24 11.81
N ILE A 62 -8.51 -4.22 11.17
CA ILE A 62 -8.51 -4.30 9.70
C ILE A 62 -9.29 -3.16 9.05
N ALA A 63 -10.40 -2.73 9.67
CA ALA A 63 -11.16 -1.55 9.24
C ALA A 63 -10.29 -0.27 9.31
N ILE A 64 -9.58 -0.10 10.43
CA ILE A 64 -8.69 1.05 10.65
C ILE A 64 -7.53 1.03 9.64
N SER A 65 -6.83 -0.09 9.49
CA SER A 65 -5.72 -0.22 8.55
C SER A 65 -6.17 0.03 7.11
N GLY A 66 -7.32 -0.52 6.71
CA GLY A 66 -7.90 -0.27 5.41
C GLY A 66 -8.25 1.21 5.19
N GLY A 67 -8.89 1.86 6.17
CA GLY A 67 -9.21 3.29 6.13
C GLY A 67 -7.97 4.18 6.04
N LEU A 68 -6.91 3.86 6.78
CA LEU A 68 -5.62 4.55 6.70
C LEU A 68 -5.00 4.42 5.31
N MET A 69 -5.04 3.22 4.70
CA MET A 69 -4.53 3.00 3.34
C MET A 69 -5.36 3.73 2.28
N VAL A 70 -6.69 3.77 2.41
CA VAL A 70 -7.55 4.60 1.54
C VAL A 70 -7.16 6.07 1.65
N GLY A 71 -7.06 6.59 2.87
CA GLY A 71 -6.66 7.98 3.11
C GLY A 71 -5.27 8.29 2.56
N TRP A 72 -4.31 7.39 2.75
CA TRP A 72 -2.96 7.53 2.23
C TRP A 72 -2.93 7.53 0.69
N GLY A 73 -3.62 6.57 0.05
CA GLY A 73 -3.74 6.52 -1.41
C GLY A 73 -4.37 7.79 -1.99
N VAL A 74 -5.42 8.33 -1.36
CA VAL A 74 -6.01 9.61 -1.78
C VAL A 74 -5.03 10.78 -1.61
N THR A 75 -4.31 10.85 -0.49
CA THR A 75 -3.27 11.88 -0.29
C THR A 75 -2.20 11.82 -1.37
N LEU A 76 -1.69 10.63 -1.69
CA LEU A 76 -0.71 10.43 -2.75
C LEU A 76 -1.25 10.84 -4.12
N TRP A 77 -2.51 10.50 -4.41
CA TRP A 77 -3.17 10.93 -5.64
C TRP A 77 -3.24 12.46 -5.74
N LYS A 78 -3.57 13.15 -4.65
CA LYS A 78 -3.66 14.62 -4.61
C LYS A 78 -2.30 15.28 -4.77
N LEU A 79 -1.25 14.73 -4.15
CA LEU A 79 0.14 15.17 -4.38
C LEU A 79 0.52 15.04 -5.87
N ALA A 80 0.22 13.89 -6.48
CA ALA A 80 0.48 13.67 -7.89
C ALA A 80 -0.33 14.61 -8.79
N ALA A 81 -1.62 14.82 -8.50
CA ALA A 81 -2.49 15.64 -9.32
C ALA A 81 -2.18 17.15 -9.25
N HIS A 82 -1.82 17.65 -8.06
CA HIS A 82 -1.76 19.09 -7.81
C HIS A 82 -0.33 19.62 -7.60
N LEU A 83 0.53 18.87 -6.93
CA LEU A 83 1.89 19.34 -6.62
C LEU A 83 2.90 18.90 -7.67
N MET A 84 2.74 17.71 -8.25
CA MET A 84 3.70 17.16 -9.22
C MET A 84 3.90 18.01 -10.49
N PRO A 85 2.88 18.70 -11.04
CA PRO A 85 3.08 19.62 -12.16
C PRO A 85 3.96 20.83 -11.81
N VAL A 86 4.07 21.19 -10.53
CA VAL A 86 4.80 22.37 -10.04
C VAL A 86 6.16 21.97 -9.50
N ASP A 87 6.21 20.93 -8.65
CA ASP A 87 7.42 20.45 -8.00
C ASP A 87 7.44 18.91 -7.90
N PRO A 88 7.87 18.22 -8.97
CA PRO A 88 7.95 16.76 -8.98
C PRO A 88 9.02 16.21 -8.02
N ALA A 89 10.06 16.98 -7.73
CA ALA A 89 11.12 16.58 -6.80
C ALA A 89 10.62 16.53 -5.36
N ALA A 90 9.82 17.53 -4.94
CA ALA A 90 9.16 17.53 -3.64
C ALA A 90 8.18 16.36 -3.50
N VAL A 91 7.33 16.10 -4.51
CA VAL A 91 6.42 14.94 -4.49
C VAL A 91 7.20 13.64 -4.33
N ARG A 92 8.27 13.45 -5.10
CA ARG A 92 9.13 12.26 -4.97
C ARG A 92 9.72 12.14 -3.56
N SER A 93 10.27 13.22 -3.01
CA SER A 93 10.87 13.23 -1.68
C SER A 93 9.86 12.86 -0.59
N ILE A 94 8.69 13.51 -0.59
CA ILE A 94 7.60 13.28 0.38
C ILE A 94 7.11 11.83 0.29
N THR A 95 6.80 11.35 -0.92
CA THR A 95 6.26 10.00 -1.13
C THR A 95 7.28 8.93 -0.80
N MET A 96 8.51 9.02 -1.31
CA MET A 96 9.54 8.00 -1.07
C MET A 96 9.94 7.92 0.40
N THR A 97 10.11 9.06 1.08
CA THR A 97 10.50 9.08 2.50
C THR A 97 9.42 8.42 3.36
N GLY A 98 8.15 8.78 3.15
CA GLY A 98 7.03 8.15 3.85
C GLY A 98 6.93 6.65 3.56
N LEU A 99 7.11 6.26 2.30
CA LEU A 99 7.09 4.85 1.88
C LEU A 99 8.22 4.03 2.52
N TYR A 100 9.44 4.56 2.61
CA TYR A 100 10.54 3.87 3.27
C TYR A 100 10.29 3.70 4.77
N CYS A 101 9.77 4.72 5.44
CA CYS A 101 9.37 4.63 6.84
C CYS A 101 8.29 3.57 7.05
N TRP A 102 7.23 3.58 6.23
CA TRP A 102 6.17 2.58 6.28
C TRP A 102 6.73 1.17 6.04
N PHE A 103 7.50 0.97 4.97
CA PHE A 103 8.09 -0.32 4.61
C PHE A 103 8.95 -0.89 5.74
N ALA A 104 9.82 -0.06 6.33
CA ALA A 104 10.69 -0.50 7.42
C ALA A 104 9.89 -0.89 8.67
N VAL A 105 8.99 -0.01 9.12
CA VAL A 105 8.20 -0.24 10.34
C VAL A 105 7.26 -1.44 10.18
N ASP A 106 6.51 -1.51 9.09
CA ASP A 106 5.53 -2.58 8.87
C ASP A 106 6.20 -3.94 8.66
N SER A 107 7.31 -3.98 7.93
CA SER A 107 8.05 -5.22 7.71
C SER A 107 8.69 -5.75 8.99
N LEU A 108 9.30 -4.87 9.81
CA LEU A 108 9.85 -5.25 11.11
C LEU A 108 8.76 -5.75 12.06
N ALA A 109 7.62 -5.03 12.13
CA ALA A 109 6.48 -5.44 12.94
C ALA A 109 5.92 -6.80 12.48
N SER A 110 5.85 -7.04 11.17
CA SER A 110 5.39 -8.31 10.59
C SER A 110 6.28 -9.49 10.98
N VAL A 111 7.61 -9.30 10.92
CA VAL A 111 8.57 -10.33 11.36
C VAL A 111 8.43 -10.61 12.86
N MET A 112 8.32 -9.56 13.69
CA MET A 112 8.12 -9.72 15.14
C MET A 112 6.79 -10.39 15.49
N ALA A 113 5.75 -10.19 14.67
CA ALA A 113 4.44 -10.81 14.81
C ALA A 113 4.40 -12.26 14.28
N GLY A 114 5.51 -12.80 13.76
CA GLY A 114 5.57 -14.15 13.21
C GLY A 114 4.98 -14.30 11.80
N VAL A 115 4.83 -13.19 11.06
CA VAL A 115 4.23 -13.14 9.71
C VAL A 115 5.26 -12.61 8.69
N PRO A 116 6.41 -13.29 8.50
CA PRO A 116 7.51 -12.76 7.67
C PRO A 116 7.15 -12.68 6.18
N VAL A 117 6.16 -13.46 5.69
CA VAL A 117 5.73 -13.38 4.29
C VAL A 117 5.06 -12.04 3.99
N ASN A 118 4.44 -11.39 4.99
CA ASN A 118 3.91 -10.03 4.80
C ASN A 118 5.04 -9.02 4.52
N ALA A 119 6.21 -9.15 5.16
CA ALA A 119 7.37 -8.31 4.85
C ALA A 119 7.84 -8.49 3.40
N ALA A 120 7.73 -9.72 2.86
CA ALA A 120 7.98 -9.95 1.44
C ALA A 120 6.89 -9.31 0.55
N ALA A 121 5.61 -9.37 0.95
CA ALA A 121 4.53 -8.71 0.25
C ALA A 121 4.70 -7.18 0.22
N ASN A 122 5.22 -6.56 1.27
CA ASN A 122 5.52 -5.13 1.33
C ASN A 122 6.51 -4.67 0.26
N VAL A 123 7.41 -5.56 -0.18
CA VAL A 123 8.34 -5.27 -1.30
C VAL A 123 7.56 -4.93 -2.57
N SER A 124 6.37 -5.51 -2.79
CA SER A 124 5.56 -5.20 -3.97
C SER A 124 5.11 -3.73 -4.02
N PHE A 125 4.69 -3.16 -2.88
CA PHE A 125 4.36 -1.74 -2.78
C PHE A 125 5.59 -0.86 -2.95
N LEU A 126 6.73 -1.27 -2.38
CA LEU A 126 7.99 -0.55 -2.57
C LEU A 126 8.38 -0.49 -4.06
N VAL A 127 8.38 -1.65 -4.73
CA VAL A 127 8.69 -1.76 -6.16
C VAL A 127 7.71 -0.97 -7.02
N LEU A 128 6.41 -1.02 -6.71
CA LEU A 128 5.39 -0.25 -7.42
C LEU A 128 5.74 1.24 -7.52
N PHE A 129 6.13 1.83 -6.39
CA PHE A 129 6.50 3.25 -6.36
C PHE A 129 7.90 3.52 -6.90
N LEU A 130 8.86 2.60 -6.72
CA LEU A 130 10.17 2.71 -7.38
C LEU A 130 10.04 2.71 -8.91
N VAL A 131 9.16 1.89 -9.48
CA VAL A 131 8.87 1.89 -10.92
C VAL A 131 8.17 3.18 -11.33
N ALA A 132 7.18 3.64 -10.56
CA ALA A 132 6.46 4.87 -10.85
C ALA A 132 7.39 6.10 -10.92
N PHE A 133 8.33 6.24 -9.98
CA PHE A 133 9.32 7.32 -9.98
C PHE A 133 10.61 7.02 -10.76
N GLY A 134 10.86 5.76 -11.13
CA GLY A 134 12.01 5.36 -11.93
C GLY A 134 11.98 5.97 -13.34
N GLN A 135 10.76 6.15 -13.88
CA GLN A 135 10.53 6.85 -15.14
C GLN A 135 11.08 8.29 -15.10
N TRP A 136 11.03 8.96 -13.94
CA TRP A 136 11.54 10.33 -13.78
C TRP A 136 13.07 10.39 -13.75
N ARG A 137 13.74 9.42 -13.10
CA ARG A 137 15.23 9.40 -13.01
C ARG A 137 15.89 9.17 -14.37
N ALA A 138 15.32 8.30 -15.21
CA ALA A 138 15.86 8.04 -16.55
C ALA A 138 15.88 9.29 -17.44
N ALA A 139 15.02 10.27 -17.17
CA ALA A 139 14.92 11.50 -17.94
C ALA A 139 15.83 12.65 -17.43
N HIS A 140 16.47 12.49 -16.26
CA HIS A 140 17.29 13.53 -15.61
C HIS A 140 18.69 13.02 -15.23
N ALA A 141 19.12 11.88 -15.78
CA ALA A 141 20.47 11.33 -15.68
C ALA A 141 21.24 11.60 -16.97
#